data_AF-A0A4Y2ADX2-F1
#
_entry.id   AF-A0A4Y2ADX2-F1
#
_cell.length_a   1.000
_cell.length_b   1.000
_cell.length_c   1.000
_cell.angle_alpha   90.00
_cell.angle_beta   90.00
_cell.angle_gamma   90.00
#
_symmetry.space_group_name_H-M   'P 1'
#
loop_
_entity.id
_entity.type
_entity.pdbx_description
1 polymer ?
#
loop_
_entity_poly.entity_id
_entity_poly.type
_entity_poly.pdbx_seq_one_letter_code
_entity_poly.pdbx_strand_id
1 'polypeptide(L)'
;MSLHRLRTRYMRCRDAILTVARVESKSDQIELDAIKAELADLKNIVKKLSVSQYSPCRIKPRRRSPTPSRRTADKIVESKRLCCYHHSFGDKASKCVKPCAFSLN
;
A
#
# COMPACT_ATOMS: atom_id res chain seq x y z
N MET A 1 44.90 -31.19 34.42
CA MET A 1 44.29 -29.84 34.53
C MET A 1 43.39 -29.79 35.76
N SER A 2 43.34 -28.68 36.52
CA SER A 2 42.55 -28.61 37.76
C SER A 2 41.08 -28.23 37.52
N LEU A 3 40.15 -28.85 38.25
CA LEU A 3 38.69 -28.64 38.15
C LEU A 3 38.28 -27.17 38.25
N HIS A 4 38.97 -26.40 39.10
CA HIS A 4 38.74 -24.96 39.24
C HIS A 4 38.95 -24.22 37.90
N ARG A 5 40.02 -24.53 37.16
CA ARG A 5 40.28 -23.89 35.86
C ARG A 5 39.22 -24.23 34.82
N LEU A 6 38.68 -25.46 34.86
CA LEU A 6 37.61 -25.89 33.97
C LEU A 6 36.31 -25.12 34.26
N ARG A 7 35.95 -24.99 35.55
CA ARG A 7 34.79 -24.24 36.01
C ARG A 7 34.87 -22.76 35.63
N THR A 8 36.03 -22.12 35.80
CA THR A 8 36.24 -20.72 35.40
C THR A 8 36.09 -20.54 33.90
N ARG A 9 36.62 -21.47 33.08
CA ARG A 9 36.46 -21.42 31.62
C ARG A 9 35.01 -21.59 31.19
N TYR A 10 34.30 -22.54 31.79
CA TYR A 10 32.88 -22.76 31.51
C TYR A 10 32.03 -21.52 31.80
N MET A 11 32.20 -20.89 32.97
CA MET A 11 31.46 -19.69 33.33
C MET A 11 31.73 -18.53 32.35
N ARG A 12 32.99 -18.27 32.00
CA ARG A 12 33.32 -17.24 31.00
C ARG A 12 32.70 -17.52 29.63
N CYS A 13 32.70 -18.78 29.19
CA CYS A 13 32.13 -19.15 27.91
C CYS A 13 30.60 -18.98 27.92
N ARG A 14 29.94 -19.38 29.01
CA ARG A 14 28.51 -19.16 29.23
C ARG A 14 28.15 -17.68 29.22
N ASP A 15 28.91 -16.84 29.91
CA ASP A 15 28.68 -15.39 29.96
C ASP A 15 28.86 -14.76 28.58
N ALA A 16 29.88 -15.17 27.82
CA ALA A 16 30.09 -14.72 26.45
C ALA A 16 28.90 -15.08 25.55
N ILE A 17 28.40 -16.32 25.61
CA ILE A 17 27.24 -16.76 24.82
C ILE A 17 25.99 -15.93 25.17
N LEU A 18 25.73 -15.70 26.46
CA LEU A 18 24.60 -14.86 26.91
C LEU A 18 24.71 -13.42 26.41
N THR A 19 25.92 -12.85 26.37
CA THR A 19 26.12 -11.50 25.83
C THR A 19 25.87 -11.43 24.33
N VAL A 20 26.35 -12.41 23.56
CA VAL A 20 26.12 -12.49 22.10
C VAL A 20 24.64 -12.58 21.78
N ALA A 21 23.92 -13.53 22.42
CA ALA A 21 22.48 -13.70 22.21
C ALA A 21 21.68 -12.42 22.53
N ARG A 22 22.09 -11.67 23.57
CA ARG A 22 21.44 -10.40 23.92
C ARG A 22 21.72 -9.29 22.91
N VAL A 23 22.90 -9.27 22.29
CA VAL A 23 23.25 -8.29 21.26
C VAL A 23 22.51 -8.60 19.96
N GLU A 24 22.48 -9.87 19.54
CA GLU A 24 21.72 -10.32 18.37
C GLU A 24 20.23 -9.97 18.52
N SER A 25 19.60 -10.34 19.63
CA SER A 25 18.20 -10.01 19.89
C SER A 25 17.89 -8.51 19.88
N LYS A 26 18.83 -7.66 20.30
CA LYS A 26 18.67 -6.20 20.21
C LYS A 26 18.79 -5.71 18.77
N SER A 27 19.71 -6.28 17.99
CA SER A 27 19.86 -5.97 16.57
C SER A 27 18.57 -6.30 15.82
N ASP A 28 18.03 -7.50 16.04
CA ASP A 28 16.79 -7.96 15.41
C ASP A 28 15.61 -7.04 15.74
N GLN A 29 15.54 -6.58 17.00
CA GLN A 29 14.49 -5.66 17.44
C GLN A 29 14.60 -4.29 16.73
N ILE A 30 15.82 -3.78 16.56
CA ILE A 30 16.06 -2.51 15.87
C ILE A 30 15.67 -2.62 14.38
N GLU A 31 16.06 -3.70 13.71
CA GLU A 31 15.71 -3.96 12.32
C GLU A 31 14.19 -4.09 12.13
N LEU A 32 13.52 -4.81 13.03
CA LEU A 32 12.08 -5.00 12.99
C LEU A 32 11.31 -3.69 13.20
N ASP A 33 11.79 -2.83 14.10
CA ASP A 33 11.19 -1.51 14.32
C ASP A 33 11.43 -0.55 13.14
N ALA A 34 12.60 -0.64 12.49
CA ALA A 34 12.87 0.11 11.25
C ALA A 34 11.92 -0.31 10.11
N ILE A 35 11.74 -1.62 9.89
CA ILE A 35 10.81 -2.15 8.87
C ILE A 35 9.37 -1.71 9.16
N LYS A 36 8.94 -1.74 10.43
CA LYS A 36 7.61 -1.25 10.83
C LYS A 36 7.42 0.23 10.51
N ALA A 37 8.44 1.06 10.73
CA ALA A 37 8.40 2.48 10.40
C ALA A 37 8.26 2.71 8.88
N GLU A 38 9.07 2.03 8.08
CA GLU A 38 8.99 2.11 6.62
C GLU A 38 7.61 1.68 6.08
N LEU A 39 7.04 0.61 6.64
CA LEU A 39 5.68 0.17 6.30
C LEU A 39 4.61 1.19 6.66
N ALA A 40 4.77 1.91 7.78
CA ALA A 40 3.84 2.96 8.17
C ALA A 40 3.89 4.15 7.20
N ASP A 41 5.09 4.53 6.75
CA ASP A 41 5.29 5.60 5.78
C ASP A 41 4.73 5.23 4.41
N LEU A 42 5.00 4.01 3.93
CA LEU A 42 4.43 3.50 2.68
C LEU A 42 2.90 3.50 2.72
N LYS A 43 2.30 3.05 3.83
CA LYS A 43 0.83 3.11 4.01
C LYS A 43 0.31 4.54 3.95
N ASN A 44 1.02 5.50 4.53
CA ASN A 44 0.65 6.92 4.50
C ASN A 44 0.71 7.49 3.07
N ILE A 45 1.79 7.19 2.33
CA ILE A 45 1.97 7.59 0.93
C ILE A 45 0.84 7.01 0.08
N VAL A 46 0.57 5.71 0.18
CA VAL A 46 -0.53 5.05 -0.54
C VAL A 46 -1.85 5.75 -0.22
N LYS A 47 -2.16 6.00 1.06
CA LYS A 47 -3.40 6.69 1.45
C LYS A 47 -3.53 8.08 0.80
N LYS A 48 -2.46 8.87 0.75
CA LYS A 48 -2.45 10.20 0.10
C LYS A 48 -2.69 10.08 -1.41
N LEU A 49 -2.06 9.12 -2.07
CA LEU A 49 -2.21 8.90 -3.50
C LEU A 49 -3.62 8.37 -3.86
N SER A 50 -4.19 7.49 -3.03
CA SER A 50 -5.56 6.97 -3.19
C SER A 50 -6.62 8.07 -3.11
N VAL A 51 -6.45 9.06 -2.22
CA VAL A 51 -7.37 10.20 -2.10
C VAL A 51 -7.28 11.12 -3.33
N SER A 52 -6.09 11.29 -3.91
CA SER A 52 -5.88 12.13 -5.11
C SER A 52 -6.51 11.54 -6.39
N GLN A 53 -6.54 10.20 -6.52
CA GLN A 53 -7.19 9.53 -7.64
C GLN A 53 -8.73 9.53 -7.56
N TYR A 54 -9.30 9.83 -6.39
CA TYR A 54 -10.74 10.01 -6.18
C TYR A 54 -11.15 11.46 -6.46
N SER A 55 -10.81 11.98 -7.63
CA SER A 55 -11.56 13.13 -8.16
C SER A 55 -12.70 12.56 -9.01
N PRO A 56 -13.94 12.44 -8.45
CA PRO A 56 -15.07 12.13 -9.30
C PRO A 56 -15.11 13.22 -10.35
N CYS A 57 -15.12 12.80 -11.62
CA CYS A 57 -15.22 13.66 -12.79
C CYS A 57 -15.98 14.94 -12.44
N ARG A 58 -15.27 16.08 -12.30
CA ARG A 58 -15.95 17.37 -12.20
C ARG A 58 -16.58 17.61 -13.56
N ILE A 59 -17.81 17.15 -13.73
CA ILE A 59 -18.68 17.66 -14.77
C ILE A 59 -18.93 19.12 -14.40
N LYS A 60 -18.04 20.01 -14.86
CA LYS A 60 -18.29 21.45 -14.82
C LYS A 60 -19.44 21.69 -15.80
N PRO A 61 -20.60 22.22 -15.38
CA PRO A 61 -21.53 22.78 -16.34
C PRO A 61 -20.97 24.14 -16.74
N ARG A 62 -20.10 24.19 -17.76
CA ARG A 62 -19.77 25.47 -18.40
C ARG A 62 -20.71 25.63 -19.57
N ARG A 63 -21.73 26.48 -19.41
CA ARG A 63 -22.46 27.05 -20.54
C ARG A 63 -21.50 27.91 -21.37
N ARG A 64 -20.75 27.30 -22.28
CA ARG A 64 -20.17 27.92 -23.49
C ARG A 64 -20.15 26.87 -24.58
N SER A 65 -20.44 27.33 -25.79
CA SER A 65 -20.76 26.56 -27.00
C SER A 65 -19.78 25.41 -27.29
N PRO A 66 -20.28 24.26 -27.79
CA PRO A 66 -19.45 23.10 -28.07
C PRO A 66 -18.62 23.35 -29.33
N THR A 67 -17.30 23.42 -29.19
CA THR A 67 -16.39 23.15 -30.31
C THR A 67 -15.87 21.71 -30.19
N PRO A 68 -15.99 20.90 -31.26
CA PRO A 68 -15.62 19.49 -31.22
C PRO A 68 -14.11 19.32 -31.39
N SER A 69 -13.36 19.32 -30.30
CA SER A 69 -11.96 18.88 -30.33
C SER A 69 -11.91 17.38 -30.14
N ARG A 70 -11.70 16.65 -31.25
CA ARG A 70 -11.35 15.23 -31.28
C ARG A 70 -10.16 14.99 -30.34
N ARG A 71 -10.38 14.27 -29.24
CA ARG A 71 -9.31 13.49 -28.62
C ARG A 71 -9.70 12.04 -28.71
N THR A 72 -9.07 11.41 -29.69
CA THR A 72 -8.90 9.98 -29.86
C THR A 72 -8.42 9.36 -28.56
N ALA A 73 -8.94 8.15 -28.35
CA ALA A 73 -8.58 7.10 -27.40
C ALA A 73 -7.26 7.27 -26.63
N ASP A 74 -7.27 6.86 -25.37
CA ASP A 74 -6.25 5.91 -24.96
C ASP A 74 -6.78 4.87 -23.99
N LYS A 75 -6.41 3.64 -24.33
CA LYS A 75 -6.80 2.40 -23.67
C LYS A 75 -5.99 2.20 -22.37
N ILE A 76 -6.53 1.35 -21.50
CA ILE A 76 -5.79 0.52 -20.52
C ILE A 76 -5.39 1.22 -19.21
N VAL A 77 -6.14 0.98 -18.14
CA VAL A 77 -5.79 0.01 -17.09
C VAL A 77 -7.09 -0.34 -16.34
N GLU A 78 -7.42 -1.63 -16.42
CA GLU A 78 -8.51 -2.35 -15.75
C GLU A 78 -8.37 -2.32 -14.21
N SER A 79 -8.35 -1.15 -13.56
CA SER A 79 -9.10 -1.10 -12.31
C SER A 79 -10.56 -1.24 -12.70
N LYS A 80 -11.40 -1.90 -11.90
CA LYS A 80 -12.86 -2.02 -12.11
C LYS A 80 -13.51 -0.62 -12.08
N ARG A 81 -13.15 0.24 -13.04
CA ARG A 81 -13.57 1.62 -13.18
C ARG A 81 -14.97 1.54 -13.72
N LEU A 82 -15.93 1.70 -12.84
CA LEU A 82 -17.32 1.82 -13.23
C LEU A 82 -17.43 2.96 -14.24
N CYS A 83 -18.25 2.80 -15.29
CA CYS A 83 -18.49 3.88 -16.23
C CYS A 83 -19.10 5.08 -15.48
N CYS A 84 -18.99 6.29 -16.05
CA CYS A 84 -19.45 7.51 -15.38
C CYS A 84 -20.91 7.44 -14.91
N TYR A 85 -21.78 6.71 -15.62
CA TYR A 85 -23.16 6.48 -15.17
C TYR A 85 -23.22 5.54 -13.96
N HIS A 86 -22.55 4.38 -13.98
CA HIS A 86 -22.55 3.45 -12.84
C HIS A 86 -21.77 3.98 -11.64
N HIS A 87 -20.77 4.82 -11.86
CA HIS A 87 -20.08 5.54 -10.79
C HIS A 87 -21.03 6.49 -10.04
N SER A 88 -21.98 7.10 -10.74
CA SER A 88 -22.93 8.07 -10.14
C SER A 88 -24.24 7.43 -9.68
N PHE A 89 -24.74 6.42 -10.39
CA PHE A 89 -26.09 5.89 -10.22
C PHE A 89 -26.12 4.40 -9.83
N GLY A 90 -24.97 3.71 -9.82
CA GLY A 90 -24.90 2.26 -9.58
C GLY A 90 -25.83 1.49 -10.52
N ASP A 91 -26.54 0.49 -10.00
CA ASP A 91 -27.48 -0.35 -10.75
C ASP A 91 -28.62 0.43 -11.44
N LYS A 92 -28.87 1.68 -11.03
CA LYS A 92 -29.91 2.55 -11.59
C LYS A 92 -29.42 3.36 -12.80
N ALA A 93 -28.24 3.07 -13.33
CA ALA A 93 -27.64 3.75 -14.49
C ALA A 93 -28.37 3.44 -15.81
N SER A 94 -29.63 3.86 -15.93
CA SER A 94 -30.50 3.65 -17.10
C SER A 94 -29.95 4.23 -18.41
N LYS A 95 -29.01 5.16 -18.32
CA LYS A 95 -28.34 5.80 -19.46
C LYS A 95 -27.01 5.14 -19.84
N CYS A 96 -26.61 4.05 -19.18
CA CYS A 96 -25.41 3.32 -19.56
C CYS A 96 -25.61 2.62 -20.91
N VAL A 97 -24.63 2.74 -21.80
CA VAL A 97 -24.59 2.05 -23.10
C VAL A 97 -23.48 1.00 -23.06
N LYS A 98 -23.69 -0.15 -23.72
CA LYS A 98 -22.69 -1.20 -23.85
C LYS A 98 -21.60 -0.80 -24.87
N PRO A 99 -20.34 -1.23 -24.71
CA PRO A 99 -19.83 -2.15 -23.68
C PRO A 99 -19.50 -1.45 -22.36
N CYS A 100 -19.98 -2.00 -21.24
CA CYS A 100 -19.68 -1.53 -19.89
C CYS A 100 -19.29 -2.73 -19.02
N ALA A 101 -18.23 -2.59 -18.22
CA ALA A 101 -17.69 -3.63 -17.33
C ALA A 101 -18.41 -3.71 -15.96
N PHE A 102 -19.58 -3.08 -15.83
CA PHE A 102 -20.39 -3.16 -14.61
C PHE A 102 -21.14 -4.50 -14.59
N SER A 103 -20.87 -5.30 -13.56
CA SER A 103 -21.61 -6.54 -13.26
C SER A 103 -22.51 -6.30 -12.05
N LEU A 104 -23.83 -6.48 -12.22
CA LEU A 104 -24.75 -6.63 -11.09
C LEU A 104 -24.30 -7.88 -10.32
N ASN A 105 -24.06 -7.72 -9.02
CA ASN A 105 -23.62 -8.80 -8.14
C ASN A 105 -24.81 -9.40 -7.40
#